data_AF-A0A8T0C8J7-F1
#
_entry.id   AF-A0A8T0C8J7-F1
#
_cell.length_a   1.000
_cell.length_b   1.000
_cell.length_c   1.000
_cell.angle_alpha   90.00
_cell.angle_beta   90.00
_cell.angle_gamma   90.00
#
_symmetry.space_group_name_H-M   'P 1'
#
loop_
_entity.id
_entity.type
_entity.pdbx_description
1 polymer ?
#
loop_
_entity_poly.entity_id
_entity_poly.type
_entity_poly.pdbx_seq_one_letter_code
_entity_poly.pdbx_strand_id
1 'polypeptide(L)'
;MFRVVLGTVILVVLLFWSVSLAVLPNSVWLIKGLTKKQPEPESPIEYVVALVPRDLAKFKIEHLESDCFFYIDGQRISYLSILVDIIFDAFRLDSFELDKVVSKQLVLMFKEQGCSLNVHHPANGLAPIHSALLSGYLDHDYLMRLIELGADVNLPIKHADFHSHGGRTGLELIRLIVANNRSTHPAYFKRLLLELEARNQSLSRVEASRLD
;
A
#
# COMPACT_ATOMS: atom_id res chain seq x y z
N MET A 1 47.41 -11.91 25.18
CA MET A 1 46.98 -11.95 23.76
C MET A 1 45.46 -11.85 23.62
N PHE A 2 44.67 -12.68 24.29
CA PHE A 2 43.20 -12.72 24.15
C PHE A 2 42.49 -11.37 24.41
N ARG A 3 42.88 -10.63 25.46
CA ARG A 3 42.30 -9.31 25.77
C ARG A 3 42.52 -8.25 24.68
N VAL A 4 43.63 -8.34 23.94
CA VAL A 4 43.96 -7.40 22.88
C VAL A 4 43.11 -7.68 21.64
N VAL A 5 42.93 -8.96 21.30
CA VAL A 5 42.10 -9.40 20.17
C VAL A 5 40.62 -9.09 20.38
N LEU A 6 40.11 -9.30 21.60
CA LEU A 6 38.72 -8.95 21.92
C LEU A 6 38.46 -7.44 21.82
N GLY A 7 39.42 -6.63 22.27
CA GLY A 7 39.33 -5.17 22.16
C GLY A 7 39.29 -4.67 20.71
N THR A 8 40.11 -5.24 19.82
CA THR A 8 40.11 -4.87 18.40
C THR A 8 38.83 -5.31 17.70
N VAL A 9 38.27 -6.48 18.01
CA VAL A 9 36.99 -6.93 17.43
C VAL A 9 35.85 -5.99 17.83
N ILE A 10 35.75 -5.62 19.11
CA ILE A 10 34.72 -4.69 19.59
C ILE A 10 34.86 -3.33 18.90
N LEU A 11 36.08 -2.82 18.77
CA LEU A 11 36.34 -1.54 18.11
C LEU A 11 35.92 -1.58 16.62
N VAL A 12 36.23 -2.64 15.89
CA VAL A 12 35.86 -2.80 14.48
C VAL A 12 34.35 -2.88 14.32
N VAL A 13 33.65 -3.61 15.20
CA VAL A 13 32.19 -3.69 15.19
C VAL A 13 31.58 -2.30 15.46
N LEU A 14 32.03 -1.60 16.50
CA LEU A 14 31.54 -0.26 16.82
C LEU A 14 31.80 0.75 15.69
N LEU A 15 32.96 0.67 15.05
CA LEU A 15 33.29 1.50 13.89
C LEU A 15 32.39 1.17 12.70
N PHE A 16 32.15 -0.11 12.42
CA PHE A 16 31.22 -0.54 11.38
C PHE A 16 29.81 0.01 11.62
N TRP A 17 29.28 -0.12 12.84
CA TRP A 17 27.97 0.44 13.21
C TRP A 17 27.96 1.97 13.08
N SER A 18 29.01 2.67 13.50
CA SER A 18 29.08 4.13 13.39
C SER A 18 29.11 4.61 11.93
N VAL A 19 29.82 3.90 11.05
CA VAL A 19 29.89 4.20 9.62
C VAL A 19 28.58 3.84 8.94
N SER A 20 27.96 2.70 9.26
CA SER A 20 26.62 2.34 8.76
C SER A 20 25.56 3.36 9.18
N LEU A 21 25.63 3.87 10.41
CA LEU A 21 24.75 4.95 10.90
C LEU A 21 25.02 6.30 10.21
N ALA A 22 26.27 6.57 9.81
CA ALA A 22 26.64 7.82 9.12
C ALA A 22 26.35 7.78 7.61
N VAL A 23 26.44 6.62 6.97
CA VAL A 23 26.19 6.42 5.52
C VAL A 23 24.69 6.30 5.21
N LEU A 24 23.84 6.02 6.21
CA LEU A 24 22.38 5.95 6.07
C LEU A 24 21.66 7.03 6.90
N PRO A 25 21.88 8.33 6.67
CA PRO A 25 21.34 9.41 7.52
C PRO A 25 19.82 9.62 7.43
N ASN A 26 19.12 8.91 6.53
CA ASN A 26 17.73 9.15 6.17
C ASN A 26 16.75 7.99 6.45
N SER A 27 17.18 6.91 7.10
CA SER A 27 16.32 5.78 7.42
C SER A 27 16.12 5.60 8.92
N VAL A 28 14.85 5.54 9.33
CA VAL A 28 14.47 5.02 10.66
C VAL A 28 14.34 3.52 10.51
N TRP A 29 15.12 2.78 11.30
CA TRP A 29 15.00 1.33 11.41
C TRP A 29 13.76 1.00 12.23
N LEU A 30 12.65 0.65 11.57
CA LEU A 30 11.53 0.02 12.26
C LEU A 30 11.90 -1.45 12.49
N ILE A 31 12.56 -1.69 13.61
CA ILE A 31 12.82 -3.04 14.11
C ILE A 31 11.48 -3.60 14.55
N LYS A 32 11.00 -4.64 13.87
CA LYS A 32 9.90 -5.48 14.38
C LYS A 32 10.39 -6.06 15.72
N GLY A 33 9.90 -5.52 16.84
CA GLY A 33 10.24 -6.04 18.16
C GLY A 33 10.52 -4.99 19.23
N LEU A 34 9.49 -4.24 19.64
CA LEU A 34 9.39 -3.73 21.02
C LEU A 34 7.98 -3.93 21.58
N THR A 35 7.31 -5.02 21.21
CA THR A 35 6.27 -5.59 22.07
C THR A 35 6.95 -6.54 23.07
N LYS A 36 6.77 -6.21 24.34
CA LYS A 36 7.33 -6.89 25.49
C LYS A 36 6.75 -8.31 25.58
N LYS A 37 7.47 -9.29 25.00
CA LYS A 37 7.35 -10.77 25.07
C LYS A 37 7.13 -11.42 23.71
N GLN A 38 8.20 -11.88 23.06
CA GLN A 38 8.24 -13.19 22.38
C GLN A 38 9.71 -13.60 22.13
N PRO A 39 9.99 -14.91 22.05
CA PRO A 39 11.35 -15.47 22.05
C PRO A 39 12.04 -15.30 20.69
N GLU A 40 13.36 -15.45 20.69
CA GLU A 40 14.26 -15.24 19.55
C GLU A 40 13.81 -15.98 18.27
N PRO A 41 13.94 -15.36 17.08
CA PRO A 41 13.54 -15.96 15.81
C PRO A 41 14.56 -17.02 15.34
N GLU A 42 14.05 -18.18 14.91
CA GLU A 42 14.83 -19.36 14.47
C GLU A 42 15.39 -19.25 13.04
N SER A 43 15.22 -18.12 12.34
CA SER A 43 15.60 -17.98 10.93
C SER A 43 16.17 -16.59 10.60
N PRO A 44 17.24 -16.47 9.77
CA PRO A 44 17.89 -15.20 9.48
C PRO A 44 17.07 -14.21 8.62
N ILE A 45 15.86 -14.58 8.19
CA ILE A 45 15.04 -13.78 7.24
C ILE A 45 14.12 -12.79 7.98
N GLU A 46 14.04 -12.81 9.31
CA GLU A 46 12.97 -12.12 10.05
C GLU A 46 13.25 -10.68 10.50
N TYR A 47 14.10 -9.95 9.79
CA TYR A 47 14.12 -8.49 9.87
C TYR A 47 13.51 -7.91 8.59
N VAL A 48 12.19 -7.78 8.56
CA VAL A 48 11.56 -6.82 7.64
C VAL A 48 11.90 -5.44 8.19
N VAL A 49 13.08 -4.94 7.81
CA VAL A 49 13.45 -3.54 8.00
C VAL A 49 12.58 -2.76 7.03
N ALA A 50 11.42 -2.32 7.50
CA ALA A 50 10.68 -1.28 6.80
C ALA A 50 11.56 -0.02 6.90
N LEU A 51 12.23 0.32 5.79
CA LEU A 51 12.84 1.64 5.63
C LEU A 51 11.69 2.63 5.67
N VAL A 52 11.48 3.23 6.83
CA VAL A 52 10.51 4.30 7.02
C VAL A 52 11.28 5.62 6.95
N PRO A 53 11.07 6.42 5.89
CA PRO A 53 11.63 7.76 5.77
C PRO A 53 11.40 8.59 7.02
N ARG A 54 12.39 9.39 7.39
CA ARG A 54 12.42 10.24 8.61
C ARG A 54 11.19 11.16 8.75
N ASP A 55 10.53 11.50 7.66
CA ASP A 55 9.32 12.32 7.65
C ASP A 55 8.04 11.58 8.07
N LEU A 56 8.02 10.24 8.00
CA LEU A 56 7.00 9.44 8.68
C LEU A 56 7.20 9.43 10.21
N ALA A 57 8.35 9.88 10.73
CA ALA A 57 8.52 10.15 12.16
C ALA A 57 7.90 11.50 12.60
N LYS A 58 7.51 12.37 11.66
CA LYS A 58 6.73 13.59 11.95
C LYS A 58 5.25 13.29 12.11
N PHE A 59 4.75 12.28 11.39
CA PHE A 59 3.48 11.68 11.73
C PHE A 59 3.67 10.97 13.06
N LYS A 60 2.89 11.37 14.07
CA LYS A 60 2.89 10.66 15.34
C LYS A 60 2.20 9.33 15.09
N ILE A 61 2.97 8.32 14.66
CA ILE A 61 2.49 6.94 14.58
C ILE A 61 2.22 6.52 16.01
N GLU A 62 0.95 6.61 16.42
CA GLU A 62 0.58 6.49 17.82
C GLU A 62 0.77 5.05 18.31
N HIS A 63 0.41 4.06 17.48
CA HIS A 63 0.65 2.64 17.72
C HIS A 63 0.63 1.82 16.41
N LEU A 64 1.48 0.79 16.31
CA LEU A 64 1.29 -0.32 15.37
C LEU A 64 0.35 -1.33 16.02
N GLU A 65 -0.89 -1.36 15.56
CA GLU A 65 -1.95 -2.21 16.15
C GLU A 65 -2.03 -3.59 15.48
N SER A 66 -1.56 -3.70 14.22
CA SER A 66 -1.53 -4.96 13.43
C SER A 66 -0.60 -4.83 12.23
N ASP A 67 -0.18 -5.96 11.62
CA ASP A 67 0.71 -6.00 10.44
C ASP A 67 0.18 -5.21 9.21
N CYS A 68 -1.10 -4.82 9.19
CA CYS A 68 -1.76 -4.21 8.02
C CYS A 68 -2.17 -2.73 8.17
N PHE A 69 -2.03 -2.16 9.37
CA PHE A 69 -2.58 -0.84 9.69
C PHE A 69 -1.63 -0.02 10.57
N PHE A 70 -1.75 1.29 10.45
CA PHE A 70 -1.10 2.26 11.31
C PHE A 70 -2.03 3.43 11.62
N TYR A 71 -1.64 4.25 12.59
CA TYR A 71 -2.42 5.41 13.02
C TYR A 71 -1.74 6.72 12.61
N ILE A 72 -2.50 7.62 11.99
CA ILE A 72 -2.15 9.03 11.81
C ILE A 72 -3.27 9.86 12.43
N ASP A 73 -2.94 10.76 13.35
CA ASP A 73 -3.90 11.69 13.98
C ASP A 73 -5.18 10.99 14.50
N GLY A 74 -5.01 9.84 15.15
CA GLY A 74 -6.10 9.01 15.68
C GLY A 74 -6.90 8.24 14.62
N GLN A 75 -6.55 8.34 13.33
CA GLN A 75 -7.20 7.61 12.25
C GLN A 75 -6.44 6.33 11.90
N ARG A 76 -7.16 5.22 11.84
CA ARG A 76 -6.63 3.90 11.44
C ARG A 76 -6.59 3.78 9.91
N ILE A 77 -5.39 3.75 9.35
CA ILE A 77 -5.14 3.75 7.90
C ILE A 77 -4.45 2.45 7.49
N SER A 78 -4.84 1.89 6.34
CA SER A 78 -4.18 0.69 5.79
C SER A 78 -2.89 1.06 5.06
N TYR A 79 -1.83 0.27 5.28
CA TYR A 79 -0.60 0.40 4.50
C TYR A 79 -0.86 0.26 3.00
N LEU A 80 -1.73 -0.68 2.61
CA LEU A 80 -2.04 -0.92 1.20
C LEU A 80 -2.70 0.29 0.53
N SER A 81 -3.56 1.04 1.23
CA SER A 81 -4.19 2.24 0.67
C SER A 81 -3.15 3.30 0.32
N ILE A 82 -2.24 3.61 1.25
CA ILE A 82 -1.22 4.63 1.05
C ILE A 82 -0.23 4.22 -0.04
N LEU A 83 0.22 2.96 -0.05
CA LEU A 83 1.15 2.49 -1.07
C LEU A 83 0.53 2.55 -2.48
N VAL A 84 -0.75 2.19 -2.61
CA VAL A 84 -1.47 2.30 -3.89
C VAL A 84 -1.63 3.77 -4.29
N ASP A 85 -1.97 4.65 -3.36
CA ASP A 85 -2.07 6.09 -3.65
C ASP A 85 -0.74 6.69 -4.14
N ILE A 86 0.40 6.25 -3.58
CA ILE A 86 1.75 6.63 -4.04
C ILE A 86 2.02 6.12 -5.45
N ILE A 87 1.71 4.85 -5.74
CA ILE A 87 1.95 4.25 -7.07
C ILE A 87 1.22 5.02 -8.17
N PHE A 88 0.00 5.44 -7.88
CA PHE A 88 -0.91 6.10 -8.81
C PHE A 88 -0.92 7.64 -8.70
N ASP A 89 0.04 8.24 -8.01
CA ASP A 89 0.14 9.69 -7.77
C ASP A 89 -1.19 10.30 -7.29
N ALA A 90 -2.03 9.51 -6.63
CA ALA A 90 -3.35 9.94 -6.13
C ALA A 90 -3.20 10.82 -4.87
N PHE A 91 -2.05 10.70 -4.20
CA PHE A 91 -1.72 11.49 -3.03
C PHE A 91 -0.23 11.88 -3.08
N ARG A 92 0.07 13.18 -3.10
CA ARG A 92 1.45 13.69 -2.97
C ARG A 92 1.65 14.16 -1.54
N LEU A 93 2.40 13.37 -0.77
CA LEU A 93 3.02 13.87 0.44
C LEU A 93 4.33 14.53 0.02
N ASP A 94 4.39 15.86 0.06
CA ASP A 94 5.59 16.64 -0.31
C ASP A 94 6.85 16.25 0.49
N SER A 95 6.68 15.46 1.55
CA SER A 95 7.75 14.95 2.42
C SER A 95 7.99 13.45 2.30
N PHE A 96 7.41 12.75 1.32
CA PHE A 96 7.51 11.29 1.20
C PHE A 96 7.70 10.84 -0.24
N GLU A 97 8.95 10.79 -0.69
CA GLU A 97 9.28 10.21 -2.00
C GLU A 97 9.65 8.74 -1.82
N LEU A 98 8.65 7.90 -1.58
CA LEU A 98 8.83 6.45 -1.68
C LEU A 98 8.76 6.07 -3.16
N ASP A 99 9.81 5.42 -3.64
CA ASP A 99 9.90 4.98 -5.02
C ASP A 99 8.72 4.04 -5.39
N LYS A 100 8.20 4.18 -6.61
CA LYS A 100 7.04 3.41 -7.09
C LYS A 100 7.36 1.92 -7.19
N VAL A 101 8.58 1.54 -7.55
CA VAL A 101 9.00 0.12 -7.61
C VAL A 101 8.99 -0.48 -6.22
N VAL A 102 9.56 0.21 -5.24
CA VAL A 102 9.53 -0.21 -3.82
C VAL A 102 8.09 -0.30 -3.32
N SER A 103 7.25 0.67 -3.64
CA SER A 103 5.83 0.68 -3.23
C SER A 103 5.08 -0.55 -3.75
N LYS A 104 5.31 -0.94 -5.01
CA LYS A 104 4.70 -2.14 -5.61
C LYS A 104 5.13 -3.43 -4.89
N GLN A 105 6.41 -3.53 -4.51
CA GLN A 105 6.92 -4.69 -3.77
C GLN A 105 6.30 -4.78 -2.38
N LEU A 106 6.15 -3.66 -1.68
CA LEU A 106 5.52 -3.62 -0.37
C LEU A 106 4.04 -4.01 -0.43
N VAL A 107 3.31 -3.60 -1.47
CA VAL A 107 1.92 -4.05 -1.67
C VAL A 107 1.83 -5.57 -1.77
N LEU A 108 2.73 -6.20 -2.54
CA LEU A 108 2.75 -7.66 -2.67
C LEU A 108 3.06 -8.33 -1.32
N MET A 109 4.06 -7.83 -0.61
CA MET A 109 4.44 -8.34 0.72
C MET A 109 3.27 -8.25 1.72
N PHE A 110 2.64 -7.08 1.85
CA PHE A 110 1.49 -6.93 2.75
C PHE A 110 0.31 -7.78 2.31
N LYS A 111 0.11 -7.97 1.01
CA LYS A 111 -0.93 -8.85 0.50
C LYS A 111 -0.66 -10.32 0.86
N GLU A 112 0.58 -10.78 0.75
CA GLU A 112 1.00 -12.13 1.18
C GLU A 112 0.82 -12.35 2.69
N GLN A 113 0.93 -11.28 3.49
CA GLN A 113 0.64 -11.29 4.93
C GLN A 113 -0.87 -11.27 5.26
N GLY A 114 -1.75 -11.30 4.25
CA GLY A 114 -3.19 -11.33 4.43
C GLY A 114 -3.87 -9.96 4.53
N CYS A 115 -3.15 -8.87 4.26
CA CYS A 115 -3.76 -7.54 4.24
C CYS A 115 -4.77 -7.41 3.09
N SER A 116 -5.90 -6.75 3.38
CA SER A 116 -7.00 -6.59 2.41
C SER A 116 -6.84 -5.33 1.57
N LEU A 117 -7.05 -5.46 0.25
CA LEU A 117 -7.13 -4.35 -0.70
C LEU A 117 -8.48 -3.63 -0.70
N ASN A 118 -9.45 -4.12 0.09
CA ASN A 118 -10.83 -3.64 0.10
C ASN A 118 -11.17 -2.84 1.37
N VAL A 119 -10.14 -2.28 2.01
CA VAL A 119 -10.28 -1.43 3.19
C VAL A 119 -10.48 0.02 2.75
N HIS A 120 -11.55 0.65 3.22
CA HIS A 120 -11.78 2.07 3.00
C HIS A 120 -10.87 2.95 3.87
N HIS A 121 -10.30 3.98 3.27
CA HIS A 121 -9.60 5.03 3.99
C HIS A 121 -10.60 5.86 4.81
N PRO A 122 -10.33 6.12 6.10
CA PRO A 122 -11.30 6.73 7.01
C PRO A 122 -11.68 8.16 6.63
N ALA A 123 -10.75 8.96 6.09
CA ALA A 123 -11.01 10.36 5.75
C ALA A 123 -11.83 10.57 4.47
N ASN A 124 -11.60 9.80 3.40
CA ASN A 124 -12.22 10.04 2.08
C ASN A 124 -13.20 8.92 1.65
N GLY A 125 -13.27 7.82 2.39
CA GLY A 125 -14.15 6.69 2.09
C GLY A 125 -13.76 5.90 0.84
N LEU A 126 -12.55 6.10 0.30
CA LEU A 126 -12.02 5.36 -0.84
C LEU A 126 -11.20 4.16 -0.37
N ALA A 127 -11.47 3.00 -0.94
CA ALA A 127 -10.53 1.86 -0.91
C ALA A 127 -9.46 1.98 -2.02
N PRO A 128 -8.30 1.30 -1.90
CA PRO A 128 -7.19 1.36 -2.87
C PRO A 128 -7.60 1.26 -4.34
N ILE A 129 -8.58 0.41 -4.65
CA ILE A 129 -9.07 0.21 -6.02
C ILE A 129 -9.68 1.48 -6.64
N HIS A 130 -10.30 2.35 -5.85
CA HIS A 130 -10.92 3.56 -6.39
C HIS A 130 -9.86 4.55 -6.89
N SER A 131 -8.79 4.76 -6.11
CA SER A 131 -7.65 5.57 -6.53
C SER A 131 -6.98 4.99 -7.78
N ALA A 132 -6.74 3.67 -7.78
CA ALA A 132 -6.13 2.98 -8.91
C ALA A 132 -6.99 3.08 -10.20
N LEU A 133 -8.31 3.04 -10.09
CA LEU A 133 -9.22 3.19 -11.23
C LEU A 133 -9.19 4.61 -11.82
N LEU A 134 -9.14 5.64 -10.97
CA LEU A 134 -9.10 7.05 -11.39
C LEU A 134 -7.78 7.43 -12.08
N SER A 135 -6.68 6.81 -11.64
CA SER A 135 -5.32 7.11 -12.10
C SER A 135 -4.69 5.98 -12.92
N GLY A 136 -5.48 4.97 -13.30
CA GLY A 136 -4.99 3.74 -13.92
C GLY A 136 -4.24 3.93 -15.23
N TYR A 137 -4.39 5.09 -15.87
CA TYR A 137 -3.64 5.46 -17.08
C TYR A 137 -2.15 5.66 -16.81
N LEU A 138 -1.74 5.85 -15.55
CA LEU A 138 -0.34 5.94 -15.14
C LEU A 138 0.33 4.56 -15.11
N ASP A 139 -0.42 3.51 -14.76
CA ASP A 139 0.08 2.15 -14.68
C ASP A 139 -1.04 1.11 -14.81
N HIS A 140 -1.39 0.81 -16.06
CA HIS A 140 -2.51 -0.07 -16.37
C HIS A 140 -2.27 -1.51 -15.91
N ASP A 141 -1.06 -2.02 -16.12
CA ASP A 141 -0.71 -3.41 -15.77
C ASP A 141 -0.77 -3.61 -14.26
N TYR A 142 -0.35 -2.61 -13.49
CA TYR A 142 -0.45 -2.69 -12.04
C TYR A 142 -1.89 -2.56 -11.54
N LEU A 143 -2.74 -1.74 -12.18
CA LEU A 143 -4.18 -1.73 -11.89
C LEU A 143 -4.79 -3.13 -12.10
N MET A 144 -4.50 -3.76 -13.24
CA MET A 144 -4.97 -5.12 -13.52
C MET A 144 -4.42 -6.11 -12.49
N ARG A 145 -3.17 -5.95 -12.07
CA ARG A 145 -2.56 -6.78 -11.03
C ARG A 145 -3.27 -6.64 -9.68
N LEU A 146 -3.69 -5.44 -9.28
CA LEU A 146 -4.47 -5.25 -8.04
C LEU A 146 -5.80 -6.00 -8.10
N ILE A 147 -6.47 -5.99 -9.25
CA ILE A 147 -7.72 -6.73 -9.48
C ILE A 147 -7.47 -8.24 -9.37
N GLU A 148 -6.38 -8.76 -9.97
CA GLU A 148 -5.98 -10.17 -9.82
C GLU A 148 -5.68 -10.55 -8.37
N LEU A 149 -5.16 -9.61 -7.57
CA LEU A 149 -4.92 -9.80 -6.14
C LEU A 149 -6.21 -9.70 -5.30
N GLY A 150 -7.37 -9.52 -5.92
CA GLY A 150 -8.67 -9.48 -5.24
C GLY A 150 -9.12 -8.09 -4.79
N ALA A 151 -8.59 -7.04 -5.40
CA ALA A 151 -9.20 -5.72 -5.29
C ALA A 151 -10.58 -5.72 -5.97
N ASP A 152 -11.62 -5.36 -5.23
CA ASP A 152 -13.01 -5.45 -5.68
C ASP A 152 -13.44 -4.18 -6.40
N VAL A 153 -13.59 -4.27 -7.73
CA VAL A 153 -14.06 -3.16 -8.58
C VAL A 153 -15.53 -2.79 -8.35
N ASN A 154 -16.30 -3.69 -7.72
CA ASN A 154 -17.69 -3.47 -7.34
C ASN A 154 -17.83 -2.97 -5.90
N LEU A 155 -16.72 -2.76 -5.18
CA LEU A 155 -16.76 -2.19 -3.84
C LEU A 155 -17.37 -0.79 -3.88
N PRO A 156 -18.41 -0.50 -3.08
CA PRO A 156 -18.99 0.84 -3.04
C PRO A 156 -18.07 1.85 -2.33
N ILE A 157 -18.10 3.09 -2.79
CA ILE A 157 -17.47 4.23 -2.10
C ILE A 157 -18.27 4.54 -0.83
N LYS A 158 -17.61 4.48 0.35
CA LYS A 158 -18.29 4.46 1.65
C LYS A 158 -18.78 5.83 2.14
N HIS A 159 -18.27 6.93 1.58
CA HIS A 159 -18.65 8.30 2.00
C HIS A 159 -18.82 9.24 0.79
N ALA A 160 -19.89 10.03 0.78
CA ALA A 160 -20.20 11.02 -0.25
C ALA A 160 -19.63 12.42 0.05
N ASP A 161 -19.12 12.63 1.26
CA ASP A 161 -18.90 13.99 1.78
C ASP A 161 -17.72 14.73 1.11
N PHE A 162 -16.82 13.99 0.45
CA PHE A 162 -15.73 14.55 -0.36
C PHE A 162 -15.89 14.35 -1.87
N HIS A 163 -16.79 13.47 -2.30
CA HIS A 163 -17.00 13.15 -3.70
C HIS A 163 -18.48 12.94 -4.00
N SER A 164 -18.97 13.55 -5.08
CA SER A 164 -20.31 13.32 -5.65
C SER A 164 -20.57 11.87 -6.11
N HIS A 165 -19.73 10.92 -5.72
CA HIS A 165 -19.66 9.52 -6.13
C HIS A 165 -19.92 8.51 -5.01
N GLY A 166 -20.23 8.97 -3.79
CA GLY A 166 -20.61 8.08 -2.69
C GLY A 166 -21.75 7.11 -3.08
N GLY A 167 -21.63 5.87 -2.60
CA GLY A 167 -22.56 4.78 -2.94
C GLY A 167 -22.35 4.15 -4.31
N ARG A 168 -21.59 4.78 -5.22
CA ARG A 168 -21.22 4.16 -6.50
C ARG A 168 -20.07 3.18 -6.33
N THR A 169 -20.05 2.16 -7.16
CA THR A 169 -18.91 1.24 -7.27
C THR A 169 -17.79 1.84 -8.14
N GLY A 170 -16.60 1.25 -8.09
CA GLY A 170 -15.51 1.58 -9.00
C GLY A 170 -15.90 1.43 -10.48
N LEU A 171 -16.62 0.36 -10.84
CA LEU A 171 -17.12 0.16 -12.20
C LEU A 171 -18.11 1.25 -12.63
N GLU A 172 -19.04 1.63 -11.74
CA GLU A 172 -20.00 2.71 -12.02
C GLU A 172 -19.31 4.08 -12.15
N LEU A 173 -18.24 4.31 -11.40
CA LEU A 173 -17.40 5.50 -11.55
C LEU A 173 -16.75 5.55 -12.93
N ILE A 174 -16.17 4.44 -13.42
CA ILE A 174 -15.61 4.39 -14.77
C ILE A 174 -16.67 4.62 -15.85
N ARG A 175 -17.87 4.02 -15.70
CA ARG A 175 -19.00 4.29 -16.61
C ARG A 175 -19.34 5.77 -16.68
N LEU A 176 -19.41 6.43 -15.52
CA LEU A 176 -19.71 7.85 -15.45
C LEU A 176 -18.62 8.71 -16.13
N ILE A 177 -17.34 8.37 -15.96
CA ILE A 177 -16.22 9.06 -16.60
C ILE A 177 -16.32 8.94 -18.13
N VAL A 178 -16.59 7.73 -18.63
CA VAL A 178 -16.77 7.48 -20.07
C VAL A 178 -17.99 8.22 -20.61
N ALA A 179 -19.13 8.19 -19.91
CA ALA A 179 -20.37 8.83 -20.32
C ALA A 179 -20.24 10.37 -20.38
N ASN A 180 -19.57 10.97 -19.40
CA ASN A 180 -19.38 12.42 -19.37
C ASN A 180 -18.32 12.90 -20.37
N ASN A 181 -17.44 12.01 -20.84
CA ASN A 181 -16.37 12.31 -21.80
C ASN A 181 -15.48 13.51 -21.41
N ARG A 182 -15.30 13.74 -20.09
CA ARG A 182 -14.50 14.85 -19.54
C ARG A 182 -13.08 14.48 -19.12
N SER A 183 -12.70 13.21 -19.29
CA SER A 183 -11.34 12.76 -18.97
C SER A 183 -10.33 13.31 -19.98
N THR A 184 -9.11 13.57 -19.51
CA THR A 184 -7.94 13.84 -20.36
C THR A 184 -7.46 12.59 -21.13
N HIS A 185 -7.93 11.40 -20.74
CA HIS A 185 -7.56 10.10 -21.33
C HIS A 185 -8.80 9.30 -21.79
N PRO A 186 -9.67 9.84 -22.66
CA PRO A 186 -10.98 9.21 -22.96
C PRO A 186 -10.86 7.84 -23.63
N ALA A 187 -9.86 7.63 -24.48
CA ALA A 187 -9.61 6.33 -25.12
C ALA A 187 -9.22 5.25 -24.09
N TYR A 188 -8.41 5.63 -23.09
CA TYR A 188 -8.02 4.74 -22.01
C TYR A 188 -9.24 4.28 -21.22
N PHE A 189 -10.07 5.21 -20.74
CA PHE A 189 -11.23 4.87 -19.91
C PHE A 189 -12.27 4.06 -20.67
N LYS A 190 -12.44 4.29 -21.98
CA LYS A 190 -13.31 3.45 -22.83
C LYS A 190 -12.81 2.00 -22.89
N ARG A 191 -11.50 1.81 -23.11
CA ARG A 191 -10.90 0.47 -23.13
C ARG A 191 -11.00 -0.21 -21.76
N LEU A 192 -10.64 0.52 -20.69
CA LEU A 192 -10.72 0.02 -19.33
C LEU A 192 -12.15 -0.42 -18.99
N LEU A 193 -13.17 0.37 -19.36
CA LEU A 193 -14.56 0.00 -19.12
C LEU A 193 -14.91 -1.36 -19.76
N LEU A 194 -14.56 -1.55 -21.03
CA LEU A 194 -14.83 -2.80 -21.75
C LEU A 194 -14.15 -4.00 -21.08
N GLU A 195 -12.90 -3.84 -20.65
CA GLU A 195 -12.15 -4.89 -19.97
C GLU A 195 -12.78 -5.27 -18.61
N LEU A 196 -13.15 -4.25 -17.81
CA LEU A 196 -13.79 -4.47 -16.51
C LEU A 196 -15.17 -5.13 -16.66
N GLU A 197 -15.96 -4.73 -17.66
CA GLU A 197 -17.26 -5.33 -17.92
C GLU A 197 -17.15 -6.79 -18.37
N ALA A 198 -16.19 -7.10 -19.25
CA ALA A 198 -15.93 -8.47 -19.67
C ALA A 198 -15.54 -9.36 -18.47
N ARG A 199 -14.69 -8.86 -17.57
CA ARG A 199 -14.29 -9.56 -16.34
C ARG A 199 -15.46 -9.73 -15.36
N ASN A 200 -16.29 -8.69 -15.18
CA ASN A 200 -17.41 -8.76 -14.26
C ASN A 200 -18.48 -9.77 -14.73
N GLN A 201 -18.73 -9.83 -16.03
CA GLN A 201 -19.63 -10.82 -16.63
C GLN A 201 -19.10 -12.24 -16.48
N SER A 202 -17.79 -12.47 -16.65
CA SER A 202 -17.22 -13.81 -16.50
C SER A 202 -17.32 -14.31 -15.05
N LEU A 203 -17.07 -13.44 -14.06
CA LEU A 203 -17.24 -13.76 -12.65
C LEU A 203 -18.69 -14.13 -12.32
N SER A 204 -19.66 -13.34 -12.78
CA SER A 204 -21.09 -13.60 -12.56
C SER A 204 -21.53 -14.96 -13.12
N ARG A 205 -20.99 -15.38 -14.28
CA ARG A 205 -21.28 -16.69 -14.87
C ARG A 205 -20.70 -17.85 -14.06
N VAL A 206 -19.48 -17.69 -13.54
CA VAL A 206 -18.85 -18.71 -12.69
C VAL A 206 -19.64 -18.89 -11.40
N GLU A 207 -20.08 -17.80 -10.78
CA GLU A 207 -20.89 -17.84 -9.56
C GLU A 207 -22.24 -18.53 -9.80
N ALA A 208 -22.92 -18.22 -10.90
CA ALA A 208 -24.15 -18.90 -11.29
C ALA A 208 -23.94 -20.42 -11.47
N SER A 209 -22.86 -20.83 -12.15
CA SER A 209 -22.56 -22.25 -12.38
C SER A 209 -22.16 -23.05 -11.14
N ARG A 210 -21.86 -22.38 -10.01
CA ARG A 210 -21.56 -23.04 -8.73
C ARG A 210 -22.81 -23.28 -7.88
N LEU A 211 -23.94 -22.68 -8.25
CA LEU A 211 -25.21 -22.76 -7.54
C LEU A 211 -26.18 -23.78 -8.16
N ASP A 212 -25.83 -24.34 -9.33
CA ASP A 212 -26.53 -25.43 -10.03
C ASP A 212 -25.85 -26.80 -9.74
#